data_AF-A0AAC9WG02-F1
#
_entry.id   AF-A0AAC9WG02-F1
#
_cell.length_a   1.000
_cell.length_b   1.000
_cell.length_c   1.000
_cell.angle_alpha   90.00
_cell.angle_beta   90.00
_cell.angle_gamma   90.00
#
_symmetry.space_group_name_H-M   'P 1'
#
loop_
_entity.id
_entity.type
_entity.pdbx_description
1 polymer ?
#
loop_
_entity_poly.entity_id
_entity_poly.type
_entity_poly.pdbx_seq_one_letter_code
_entity_poly.pdbx_strand_id
1 'polypeptide(L)'
;MKKIIILLLAMLVAFGASACNNVTTQKEIDNIINDNEISVDIEETTDDINYDKISVYMEEECKNAFTPYYELLDFEILDYQEEVVNGNVEAIFLYKLTHKNYDKDPDTVEYIKEAKERGGRNYQQLYDEYLQPKEMNFQLKAIIDKNDLITLYSNISPKGIEWKEVKMSDFIIRK
;
A
#
# COMPACT_ATOMS: atom_id res chain seq x y z
N MET A 1 20.26 -7.72 45.16
CA MET A 1 19.81 -8.86 45.99
C MET A 1 18.30 -8.87 46.06
N LYS A 2 17.73 -10.06 45.85
CA LYS A 2 16.30 -10.40 45.68
C LYS A 2 15.41 -9.96 46.84
N LYS A 3 14.15 -9.60 46.54
CA LYS A 3 12.96 -10.18 47.21
C LYS A 3 11.80 -10.30 46.21
N ILE A 4 11.34 -11.53 46.02
CA ILE A 4 10.13 -11.96 45.30
C ILE A 4 9.15 -12.45 46.38
N ILE A 5 7.89 -12.01 46.34
CA ILE A 5 6.71 -12.63 46.96
C ILE A 5 5.51 -12.23 46.07
N ILE A 6 5.14 -12.96 45.02
CA ILE A 6 4.09 -14.00 44.92
C ILE A 6 2.92 -13.81 45.89
N LEU A 7 1.76 -13.38 45.37
CA LEU A 7 0.48 -13.84 45.88
C LEU A 7 -0.44 -14.18 44.69
N LEU A 8 -0.98 -15.39 44.75
CA LEU A 8 -1.77 -16.08 43.75
C LEU A 8 -3.14 -16.31 44.41
N LEU A 9 -4.24 -15.90 43.78
CA LEU A 9 -5.55 -16.41 44.15
C LEU A 9 -6.43 -16.54 42.92
N ALA A 10 -6.62 -17.80 42.52
CA ALA A 10 -7.63 -18.24 41.57
C ALA A 10 -8.92 -18.56 42.34
N MET A 11 -10.07 -18.16 41.80
CA MET A 11 -11.31 -18.90 41.98
C MET A 11 -12.06 -18.93 40.65
N LEU A 12 -12.44 -20.15 40.29
CA LEU A 12 -13.14 -20.55 39.08
C LEU A 12 -14.37 -21.34 39.55
N VAL A 13 -15.41 -21.33 38.71
CA VAL A 13 -16.51 -22.29 38.57
C VAL A 13 -17.91 -21.89 39.11
N ALA A 14 -18.74 -21.47 38.14
CA ALA A 14 -20.07 -21.96 37.72
C ALA A 14 -21.19 -22.28 38.74
N PHE A 15 -22.40 -21.80 38.45
CA PHE A 15 -23.54 -22.53 37.88
C PHE A 15 -24.84 -21.72 38.07
N GLY A 16 -25.76 -21.78 37.11
CA GLY A 16 -27.13 -21.32 37.32
C GLY A 16 -27.91 -21.03 36.05
N ALA A 17 -28.23 -22.06 35.27
CA ALA A 17 -29.35 -21.99 34.33
C ALA A 17 -30.65 -21.84 35.14
N SER A 18 -31.44 -20.80 34.85
CA SER A 18 -32.82 -20.71 35.32
C SER A 18 -33.73 -20.55 34.11
N ALA A 19 -34.60 -21.53 33.96
CA ALA A 19 -35.63 -21.61 32.93
C ALA A 19 -36.89 -20.84 33.35
N CYS A 20 -37.58 -20.32 32.32
CA CYS A 20 -39.01 -19.99 32.24
C CYS A 20 -39.56 -18.87 33.15
N ASN A 21 -40.00 -17.75 32.54
CA ASN A 21 -41.42 -17.55 32.27
C ASN A 21 -41.73 -16.26 31.46
N ASN A 22 -42.43 -16.49 30.34
CA ASN A 22 -43.60 -15.79 29.79
C ASN A 22 -43.58 -14.34 29.22
N VAL A 23 -44.17 -14.29 28.02
CA VAL A 23 -45.01 -13.27 27.36
C VAL A 23 -44.40 -12.58 26.13
N THR A 24 -44.77 -13.13 24.96
CA THR A 24 -45.39 -12.49 23.77
C THR A 24 -44.84 -11.11 23.37
N THR A 25 -44.32 -10.89 22.16
CA THR A 25 -45.11 -10.86 20.91
C THR A 25 -44.19 -10.84 19.68
N GLN A 26 -44.59 -11.53 18.62
CA GLN A 26 -44.05 -11.50 17.26
C GLN A 26 -43.89 -10.09 16.69
N LYS A 27 -42.87 -9.90 15.84
CA LYS A 27 -43.05 -9.16 14.58
C LYS A 27 -42.10 -9.70 13.52
N GLU A 28 -42.59 -10.70 12.81
CA GLU A 28 -42.28 -10.90 11.41
C GLU A 28 -43.00 -9.76 10.66
N ILE A 29 -42.26 -8.97 9.88
CA ILE A 29 -42.84 -8.11 8.85
C ILE A 29 -42.06 -8.36 7.57
N ASP A 30 -42.81 -8.94 6.64
CA ASP A 30 -42.57 -9.02 5.22
C ASP A 30 -42.23 -7.67 4.56
N ASN A 31 -41.44 -7.80 3.50
CA ASN A 31 -41.13 -6.80 2.48
C ASN A 31 -42.21 -5.73 2.26
N ILE A 32 -41.84 -4.48 2.50
CA ILE A 32 -42.37 -3.32 1.78
C ILE A 32 -41.17 -2.54 1.25
N ILE A 33 -41.04 -2.54 -0.08
CA ILE A 33 -40.16 -1.64 -0.83
C ILE A 33 -40.51 -0.22 -0.40
N ASN A 34 -39.52 0.48 0.14
CA ASN A 34 -39.57 1.92 0.27
C ASN A 34 -38.16 2.45 0.02
N ASP A 35 -38.04 3.22 -1.06
CA ASP A 35 -36.86 4.00 -1.42
C ASP A 35 -36.50 4.89 -0.25
N ASN A 36 -35.52 4.45 0.53
CA ASN A 36 -34.80 5.29 1.46
C ASN A 36 -33.36 4.80 1.37
N GLU A 37 -32.66 5.42 0.43
CA GLU A 37 -31.21 5.46 0.40
C GLU A 37 -30.77 5.97 1.78
N ILE A 38 -30.48 5.02 2.67
CA ILE A 38 -29.75 5.30 3.89
C ILE A 38 -28.36 5.63 3.37
N SER A 39 -28.13 6.90 3.08
CA SER A 39 -26.80 7.47 3.04
C SER A 39 -26.22 7.26 4.43
N VAL A 40 -25.57 6.12 4.60
CA VAL A 40 -24.59 5.96 5.66
C VAL A 40 -23.49 6.93 5.27
N ASP A 41 -23.61 8.17 5.76
CA ASP A 41 -22.50 9.10 5.79
C ASP A 41 -21.46 8.43 6.69
N ILE A 42 -20.59 7.64 6.06
CA ILE A 42 -19.37 7.18 6.67
C ILE A 42 -18.59 8.47 6.89
N GLU A 43 -18.47 8.91 8.15
CA GLU A 43 -17.53 9.96 8.52
C GLU A 43 -16.12 9.43 8.20
N GLU A 44 -15.67 9.70 6.97
CA GLU A 44 -14.34 9.41 6.49
C GLU A 44 -13.34 10.11 7.41
N THR A 45 -12.37 9.36 7.93
CA THR A 45 -11.42 9.95 8.88
C THR A 45 -10.47 10.89 8.13
N THR A 46 -9.86 11.85 8.84
CA THR A 46 -8.85 12.72 8.24
C THR A 46 -7.69 11.93 7.64
N ASP A 47 -7.34 10.80 8.26
CA ASP A 47 -6.27 9.91 7.84
C ASP A 47 -6.62 9.24 6.50
N ASP A 48 -7.89 8.82 6.33
CA ASP A 48 -8.38 8.26 5.05
C ASP A 48 -8.30 9.30 3.92
N ILE A 49 -8.66 10.56 4.20
CA ILE A 49 -8.58 11.66 3.22
C ILE A 49 -7.13 11.93 2.79
N ASN A 50 -6.19 11.91 3.73
CA ASN A 50 -4.76 12.15 3.43
C ASN A 50 -4.16 10.98 2.65
N TYR A 51 -4.48 9.75 3.04
CA TYR A 51 -4.08 8.55 2.34
C TYR A 51 -4.53 8.59 0.87
N ASP A 52 -5.80 8.91 0.62
CA ASP A 52 -6.35 8.98 -0.73
C ASP A 52 -5.68 10.06 -1.59
N LYS A 53 -5.44 11.24 -1.01
CA LYS A 53 -4.69 12.32 -1.68
C LYS A 53 -3.28 11.85 -2.09
N ILE A 54 -2.57 11.19 -1.19
CA ILE A 54 -1.23 10.66 -1.45
C ILE A 54 -1.28 9.54 -2.49
N SER A 55 -2.27 8.65 -2.41
CA SER A 55 -2.47 7.55 -3.35
C SER A 55 -2.65 8.07 -4.79
N VAL A 56 -3.57 9.01 -4.99
CA VAL A 56 -3.80 9.64 -6.29
C VAL A 56 -2.54 10.34 -6.81
N TYR A 57 -1.89 11.15 -5.95
CA TYR A 57 -0.66 11.84 -6.30
C TYR A 57 0.46 10.88 -6.74
N MET A 58 0.67 9.80 -5.99
CA MET A 58 1.71 8.81 -6.28
C MET A 58 1.43 8.03 -7.57
N GLU A 59 0.17 7.68 -7.83
CA GLU A 59 -0.21 7.04 -9.07
C GLU A 59 0.07 7.94 -10.29
N GLU A 60 -0.30 9.23 -10.21
CA GLU A 60 -0.04 10.22 -11.26
C GLU A 60 1.46 10.44 -11.50
N GLU A 61 2.25 10.66 -10.44
CA GLU A 61 3.70 10.84 -10.54
C GLU A 61 4.39 9.60 -11.15
N CYS A 62 3.97 8.40 -10.76
CA CYS A 62 4.50 7.16 -11.33
C CYS A 62 4.10 6.99 -12.80
N LYS A 63 2.85 7.28 -13.16
CA LYS A 63 2.41 7.23 -14.55
C LYS A 63 3.21 8.20 -15.42
N ASN A 64 3.41 9.43 -14.96
CA ASN A 64 4.18 10.44 -15.67
C ASN A 64 5.65 10.03 -15.85
N ALA A 65 6.25 9.42 -14.83
CA ALA A 65 7.65 9.02 -14.87
C ALA A 65 7.92 7.74 -15.68
N PHE A 66 7.13 6.68 -15.48
CA PHE A 66 7.50 5.32 -15.88
C PHE A 66 6.76 4.77 -17.10
N THR A 67 5.60 5.33 -17.49
CA THR A 67 4.89 4.88 -18.70
C THR A 67 5.69 5.00 -20.00
N PRO A 68 6.69 5.89 -20.17
CA PRO A 68 7.52 5.84 -21.38
C PRO A 68 8.35 4.55 -21.51
N TYR A 69 8.52 3.79 -20.42
CA TYR A 69 9.43 2.66 -20.33
C TYR A 69 8.72 1.32 -20.08
N TYR A 70 7.63 1.34 -19.31
CA TYR A 70 6.97 0.14 -18.82
C TYR A 70 5.45 0.22 -18.94
N GLU A 71 4.82 -0.94 -19.02
CA GLU A 71 3.40 -1.08 -18.72
C GLU A 71 3.24 -1.19 -17.20
N LEU A 72 2.50 -0.24 -16.62
CA LEU A 72 2.25 -0.19 -15.17
C LEU A 72 0.97 -0.98 -14.87
N LEU A 73 1.06 -1.92 -13.92
CA LEU A 73 0.02 -2.92 -13.67
C LEU A 73 -0.72 -2.67 -12.35
N ASP A 74 0.00 -2.25 -11.31
CA ASP A 74 -0.57 -2.06 -9.98
C ASP A 74 0.23 -1.06 -9.14
N PHE A 75 -0.45 -0.41 -8.20
CA PHE A 75 0.06 0.64 -7.33
C PHE A 75 -0.40 0.39 -5.89
N GLU A 76 0.53 0.20 -4.96
CA GLU A 76 0.20 -0.14 -3.58
C GLU A 76 0.98 0.73 -2.58
N ILE A 77 0.27 1.33 -1.62
CA ILE A 77 0.84 1.94 -0.42
C ILE A 77 0.77 0.92 0.72
N LEU A 78 1.91 0.63 1.33
CA LEU A 78 2.09 -0.31 2.44
C LEU A 78 2.71 0.41 3.64
N ASP A 79 2.46 -0.10 4.84
CA ASP A 79 3.02 0.42 6.10
C ASP A 79 2.84 1.95 6.30
N TYR A 80 1.66 2.46 5.92
CA TYR A 80 1.33 3.88 6.03
C TYR A 80 1.29 4.35 7.49
N GLN A 81 2.03 5.42 7.78
CA GLN A 81 2.05 6.08 9.08
C GLN A 81 2.04 7.58 8.86
N GLU A 82 1.12 8.29 9.50
CA GLU A 82 1.05 9.74 9.43
C GLU A 82 1.12 10.42 10.79
N GLU A 83 1.66 11.63 10.79
CA GLU A 83 1.65 12.54 11.93
C GLU A 83 1.52 13.99 11.47
N VAL A 84 1.00 14.84 12.35
CA VAL A 84 0.92 16.28 12.11
C VAL A 84 2.14 16.97 12.75
N VAL A 85 3.01 17.54 11.92
CA VAL A 85 4.23 18.23 12.35
C VAL A 85 4.16 19.69 11.90
N ASN A 86 4.19 20.62 12.87
CA ASN A 86 4.13 22.07 12.61
C ASN A 86 2.93 22.49 11.73
N GLY A 87 1.82 21.76 11.79
CA GLY A 87 0.61 22.04 11.01
C GLY A 87 0.59 21.46 9.60
N ASN A 88 1.61 20.70 9.19
CA ASN A 88 1.62 19.91 7.97
C ASN A 88 1.35 18.44 8.30
N VAL A 89 0.81 17.68 7.35
CA VAL A 89 0.74 16.22 7.44
C VAL A 89 2.03 15.65 6.89
N GLU A 90 2.75 14.86 7.68
CA GLU A 90 3.89 14.06 7.23
C GLU A 90 3.51 12.58 7.26
N ALA A 91 3.53 11.93 6.09
CA ALA A 91 3.21 10.52 5.95
C ALA A 91 4.45 9.75 5.47
N ILE A 92 4.82 8.68 6.17
CA ILE A 92 5.89 7.75 5.79
C ILE A 92 5.23 6.44 5.37
N PHE A 93 5.68 5.88 4.25
CA PHE A 93 5.11 4.65 3.70
C PHE A 93 6.10 3.92 2.80
N LEU A 94 5.81 2.65 2.55
CA LEU A 94 6.40 1.88 1.47
C LEU A 94 5.48 1.98 0.25
N TYR A 95 6.06 2.22 -0.92
CA TYR A 95 5.33 2.24 -2.18
C TYR A 95 5.80 1.12 -3.09
N LYS A 96 4.87 0.28 -3.54
CA LYS A 96 5.14 -0.82 -4.46
C LYS A 96 4.46 -0.54 -5.79
N LEU A 97 5.26 -0.50 -6.85
CA LEU A 97 4.81 -0.38 -8.23
C LEU A 97 5.06 -1.70 -8.96
N THR A 98 3.98 -2.35 -9.38
CA THR A 98 4.07 -3.55 -10.23
C THR A 98 4.07 -3.12 -11.69
N HIS A 99 5.05 -3.58 -12.47
CA HIS A 99 5.23 -3.19 -13.87
C HIS A 99 5.74 -4.36 -14.70
N LYS A 100 5.57 -4.30 -16.02
CA LYS A 100 6.26 -5.19 -16.97
C LYS A 100 6.83 -4.41 -18.14
N ASN A 101 7.74 -5.03 -18.88
CA ASN A 101 8.12 -4.48 -20.18
C ASN A 101 6.89 -4.52 -21.11
N TYR A 102 6.76 -3.53 -21.97
CA TYR A 102 5.77 -3.59 -23.05
C TYR A 102 5.92 -4.89 -23.84
N ASP A 103 4.78 -5.46 -24.25
CA ASP A 103 4.72 -6.70 -25.03
C ASP A 103 5.45 -6.52 -26.37
N LYS A 104 6.74 -6.81 -26.35
CA LYS A 104 7.68 -6.79 -27.46
C LYS A 104 8.32 -8.16 -27.53
N ASP A 105 8.58 -8.62 -28.75
CA ASP A 105 9.31 -9.85 -28.97
C ASP A 105 10.68 -9.77 -28.23
N PRO A 106 10.93 -10.62 -27.21
CA PRO A 106 12.18 -10.59 -26.46
C PRO A 106 13.40 -10.82 -27.35
N ASP A 107 13.26 -11.50 -28.51
CA ASP A 107 14.35 -11.68 -29.47
C ASP A 107 14.79 -10.38 -30.16
N THR A 108 14.03 -9.29 -30.00
CA THR A 108 14.44 -7.95 -30.45
C THR A 108 15.36 -7.24 -29.46
N VAL A 109 15.49 -7.78 -28.24
CA VAL A 109 16.34 -7.23 -27.18
C VAL A 109 17.75 -7.77 -27.34
N GLU A 110 18.72 -6.86 -27.49
CA GLU A 110 20.10 -7.20 -27.88
C GLU A 110 20.74 -8.30 -27.03
N TYR A 111 20.66 -8.21 -25.69
CA TYR A 111 21.27 -9.22 -24.82
C TYR A 111 20.56 -10.59 -24.88
N ILE A 112 19.25 -10.61 -25.13
CA ILE A 112 18.46 -11.85 -25.28
C ILE A 112 18.80 -12.49 -26.63
N LYS A 113 18.84 -11.68 -27.69
CA LYS A 113 19.25 -12.08 -29.04
C LYS A 113 20.65 -12.69 -29.03
N GLU A 114 21.61 -12.02 -28.42
CA GLU A 114 22.98 -12.54 -28.30
C GLU A 114 23.03 -13.88 -27.54
N ALA A 115 22.25 -14.02 -26.47
CA ALA A 115 22.16 -15.28 -25.73
C ALA A 115 21.60 -16.40 -26.61
N LYS A 116 20.58 -16.12 -27.43
CA LYS A 116 20.03 -17.06 -28.41
C LYS A 116 21.07 -17.49 -29.43
N GLU A 117 21.73 -16.53 -30.08
CA GLU A 117 22.69 -16.77 -31.17
C GLU A 117 23.92 -17.55 -30.70
N ARG A 118 24.33 -17.37 -29.44
CA ARG A 118 25.45 -18.12 -28.83
C ARG A 118 25.04 -19.50 -28.30
N GLY A 119 23.78 -19.90 -28.39
CA GLY A 119 23.27 -21.12 -27.77
C GLY A 119 23.40 -21.11 -26.24
N GLY A 120 23.25 -19.93 -25.64
CA GLY A 120 23.41 -19.70 -24.20
C GLY A 120 22.38 -20.50 -23.40
N ARG A 121 22.85 -21.20 -22.35
CA ARG A 121 21.99 -22.04 -21.49
C ARG A 121 20.90 -21.25 -20.75
N ASN A 122 21.05 -19.94 -20.64
CA ASN A 122 20.13 -19.03 -19.97
C ASN A 122 19.18 -18.31 -20.94
N TYR A 123 19.22 -18.58 -22.26
CA TYR A 123 18.35 -17.90 -23.23
C TYR A 123 16.87 -17.97 -22.82
N GLN A 124 16.37 -19.17 -22.51
CA GLN A 124 14.96 -19.36 -22.15
C GLN A 124 14.58 -18.56 -20.90
N GLN A 125 15.44 -18.56 -19.89
CA GLN A 125 15.23 -17.79 -18.67
C GLN A 125 15.16 -16.29 -18.97
N LEU A 126 16.09 -15.75 -19.78
CA LEU A 126 16.07 -14.34 -20.17
C LEU A 126 14.82 -13.97 -20.97
N TYR A 127 14.38 -14.88 -21.84
CA TYR A 127 13.16 -14.73 -22.64
C TYR A 127 11.93 -14.64 -21.73
N ASP A 128 11.80 -15.58 -20.79
CA ASP A 128 10.65 -15.65 -19.88
C ASP A 128 10.64 -14.46 -18.90
N GLU A 129 11.78 -14.11 -18.31
CA GLU A 129 11.93 -13.00 -17.37
C GLU A 129 11.72 -11.62 -18.01
N TYR A 130 11.82 -11.51 -19.33
CA TYR A 130 11.59 -10.25 -20.02
C TYR A 130 10.12 -9.82 -19.95
N LEU A 131 9.19 -10.77 -20.03
CA LEU A 131 7.75 -10.51 -20.08
C LEU A 131 7.07 -10.61 -18.70
N GLN A 132 7.77 -11.13 -17.70
CA GLN A 132 7.22 -11.26 -16.36
C GLN A 132 7.03 -9.89 -15.68
N PRO A 133 5.91 -9.71 -14.95
CA PRO A 133 5.76 -8.61 -14.00
C PRO A 133 6.89 -8.55 -12.99
N LYS A 134 7.29 -7.33 -12.63
CA LYS A 134 8.35 -6.99 -11.69
C LYS A 134 7.87 -5.90 -10.75
N GLU A 135 8.53 -5.77 -9.61
CA GLU A 135 8.18 -4.81 -8.58
C GLU A 135 9.30 -3.77 -8.43
N MET A 136 8.92 -2.50 -8.37
CA MET A 136 9.76 -1.42 -7.84
C MET A 136 9.25 -1.04 -6.46
N ASN A 137 10.13 -1.02 -5.48
CA ASN A 137 9.80 -0.73 -4.09
C ASN A 137 10.53 0.53 -3.63
N PHE A 138 9.80 1.45 -3.02
CA PHE A 138 10.32 2.73 -2.55
C PHE A 138 9.97 2.95 -1.08
N GLN A 139 10.89 3.51 -0.31
CA GLN A 139 10.59 4.03 1.02
C GLN A 139 10.49 5.55 0.92
N LEU A 140 9.28 6.07 1.11
CA LEU A 140 8.96 7.46 0.81
C LEU A 140 8.37 8.17 2.03
N LYS A 141 8.51 9.49 2.00
CA LYS A 141 7.80 10.40 2.87
C LYS A 141 7.10 11.46 2.03
N ALA A 142 5.79 11.64 2.21
CA ALA A 142 5.03 12.72 1.63
C ALA A 142 4.75 13.79 2.70
N ILE A 143 4.87 15.06 2.34
CA ILE A 143 4.46 16.18 3.18
C ILE A 143 3.34 16.92 2.47
N ILE A 144 2.16 16.98 3.09
CA ILE A 144 1.02 17.78 2.63
C ILE A 144 1.04 19.11 3.41
N ASP A 145 1.23 20.21 2.69
CA ASP A 145 1.23 21.54 3.30
C ASP A 145 -0.21 22.07 3.52
N LYS A 146 -0.31 23.23 4.17
CA LYS A 146 -1.58 23.92 4.43
C LYS A 146 -2.39 24.31 3.17
N ASN A 147 -1.81 24.24 1.99
CA ASN A 147 -2.46 24.52 0.70
C ASN A 147 -2.74 23.22 -0.08
N ASP A 148 -2.67 22.05 0.58
CA ASP A 148 -2.80 20.73 -0.02
C ASP A 148 -1.73 20.40 -1.08
N LEU A 149 -0.59 21.08 -1.06
CA LEU A 149 0.54 20.75 -1.93
C LEU A 149 1.35 19.60 -1.33
N ILE A 150 1.58 18.56 -2.14
CA ILE A 150 2.35 17.38 -1.75
C ILE A 150 3.79 17.52 -2.23
N THR A 151 4.74 17.32 -1.32
CA THR A 151 6.18 17.23 -1.63
C THR A 151 6.71 15.88 -1.19
N LEU A 152 7.43 15.20 -2.10
CA LEU A 152 7.90 13.83 -1.90
C LEU A 152 9.38 13.78 -1.51
N TYR A 153 9.71 12.89 -0.58
CA TYR A 153 11.07 12.66 -0.11
C TYR A 153 11.39 11.17 -0.11
N SER A 154 12.66 10.82 -0.31
CA SER A 154 13.19 9.47 -0.16
C SER A 154 14.30 9.44 0.89
N ASN A 155 14.43 8.33 1.60
CA ASN A 155 15.57 8.13 2.49
C ASN A 155 16.80 7.78 1.66
N ILE A 156 17.85 8.60 1.74
CA ILE A 156 19.10 8.41 0.99
C ILE A 156 20.23 7.82 1.83
N SER A 157 20.02 7.69 3.15
CA SER A 157 21.07 7.19 4.03
C SER A 157 21.06 5.66 4.12
N PRO A 158 22.21 4.98 3.93
CA PRO A 158 22.31 3.53 4.16
C PRO A 158 22.18 3.16 5.65
N LYS A 159 22.34 4.13 6.56
CA LYS A 159 22.17 3.93 8.01
C LYS A 159 21.49 5.14 8.63
N GLY A 160 20.34 4.91 9.26
CA GLY A 160 19.53 5.98 9.83
C GLY A 160 18.60 6.60 8.78
N ILE A 161 18.18 7.84 9.04
CA ILE A 161 17.17 8.52 8.24
C ILE A 161 17.76 9.85 7.77
N GLU A 162 17.84 10.01 6.45
CA GLU A 162 18.15 11.28 5.79
C GLU A 162 17.16 11.46 4.64
N TRP A 163 16.13 12.28 4.87
CA TRP A 163 15.11 12.59 3.87
C TRP A 163 15.62 13.61 2.88
N LYS A 164 15.59 13.27 1.60
CA LYS A 164 15.88 14.18 0.50
C LYS A 164 14.69 14.28 -0.43
N GLU A 165 14.35 15.50 -0.85
CA GLU A 165 13.29 15.74 -1.82
C GLU A 165 13.61 15.04 -3.14
N VAL A 166 12.60 14.40 -3.72
CA VAL A 166 12.72 13.63 -4.97
C VAL A 166 11.47 13.80 -5.82
N LYS A 167 11.62 13.53 -7.12
CA LYS A 167 10.51 13.21 -8.02
C LYS A 167 10.60 11.75 -8.42
N MET A 168 9.50 11.12 -8.83
CA MET A 168 9.55 9.73 -9.29
C MET A 168 10.48 9.55 -10.52
N SER A 169 10.65 10.59 -11.34
CA SER A 169 11.61 10.61 -12.44
C SER A 169 13.08 10.54 -12.03
N ASP A 170 13.40 10.83 -10.77
CA ASP A 170 14.79 10.79 -10.28
C ASP A 170 15.30 9.35 -10.08
N PHE A 171 14.38 8.38 -10.01
CA PHE A 171 14.70 6.94 -9.96
C PHE A 171 15.00 6.33 -11.33
N ILE A 172 14.95 7.13 -12.40
CA ILE A 172 15.25 6.69 -13.77
C ILE A 172 16.71 6.99 -14.09
N ILE A 173 17.47 5.94 -14.40
CA ILE A 173 18.86 6.09 -14.86
C ILE A 173 18.85 6.79 -16.23
N ARG A 174 19.41 7.99 -16.28
CA ARG A 174 19.62 8.73 -17.53
C ARG A 174 20.91 8.25 -18.19
N LYS A 175 20.88 8.10 -19.52
CA LYS A 175 22.06 7.81 -20.35
C LYS A 175 22.91 9.06 -20.56
#